data_AF-B0SR38-F1
#
_entry.id   AF-B0SR38-F1
#
_cell.length_a   1.000
_cell.length_b   1.000
_cell.length_c   1.000
_cell.angle_alpha   90.00
_cell.angle_beta   90.00
_cell.angle_gamma   90.00
#
_symmetry.space_group_name_H-M   'P 1'
#
loop_
_entity.id
_entity.type
_entity.pdbx_description
1 polymer ?
#
loop_
_entity_poly.entity_id
_entity_poly.type
_entity_poly.pdbx_seq_one_letter_code
_entity_poly.pdbx_strand_id
1 'polypeptide(L)'
;MKFRKARKSFNNIELAPLIDVISFIVIYFLMNATLEKNTALKVELPRSSSVAKEKQKDELVITVDKQGKIYLDQNSEPVALEGLTEKINGFLGPEKERDPKKNKVIIRGDGGASYQVVVKVIDAVNAAGVSRFNLAMVKGTSK
;
A
#
# COMPACT_ATOMS: atom_id res chain seq x y z
N MET A 1 1.47 73.11 49.83
CA MET A 1 1.19 72.15 48.74
C MET A 1 2.09 70.92 48.91
N LYS A 2 1.53 69.72 49.12
CA LYS A 2 2.30 68.48 49.20
C LYS A 2 2.22 67.75 47.86
N PHE A 3 3.37 67.58 47.19
CA PHE A 3 3.46 66.89 45.90
C PHE A 3 3.24 65.39 46.08
N ARG A 4 2.18 64.85 45.47
CA ARG A 4 1.96 63.40 45.37
C ARG A 4 2.85 62.85 44.27
N LYS A 5 3.84 62.04 44.65
CA LYS A 5 4.70 61.31 43.71
C LYS A 5 3.89 60.17 43.09
N ALA A 6 3.64 60.22 41.78
CA ALA A 6 3.04 59.11 41.05
C ALA A 6 4.00 57.92 41.06
N ARG A 7 3.60 56.81 41.69
CA ARG A 7 4.37 55.57 41.68
C ARG A 7 4.18 54.92 40.30
N LYS A 8 5.27 54.83 39.54
CA LYS A 8 5.32 54.16 38.23
C LYS A 8 4.97 52.67 38.45
N SER A 9 3.87 52.21 37.88
CA SER A 9 3.49 50.81 37.87
C SER A 9 4.45 50.06 36.95
N PHE A 10 5.25 49.16 37.51
CA PHE A 10 6.00 48.19 36.72
C PHE A 10 5.05 47.03 36.44
N ASN A 11 4.66 46.89 35.18
CA ASN A 11 3.84 45.78 34.72
C ASN A 11 4.75 44.56 34.59
N ASN A 12 4.89 43.77 35.65
CA ASN A 12 5.66 42.54 35.63
C ASN A 12 4.87 41.51 34.81
N ILE A 13 5.46 40.99 33.74
CA ILE A 13 4.87 39.89 32.99
C ILE A 13 4.96 38.65 33.88
N GLU A 14 3.81 38.05 34.18
CA GLU A 14 3.76 36.79 34.91
C GLU A 14 4.19 35.66 33.97
N LEU A 15 5.28 34.97 34.31
CA LEU A 15 5.83 33.88 33.50
C LEU A 15 5.03 32.57 33.62
N ALA A 16 4.34 32.36 34.75
CA ALA A 16 3.60 31.13 35.00
C ALA A 16 2.48 30.87 33.96
N PRO A 17 1.64 31.86 33.60
CA PRO A 17 0.66 31.67 32.52
C PRO A 17 1.28 31.40 31.13
N LEU A 18 2.46 31.95 30.84
CA LEU A 18 3.14 31.76 29.56
C LEU A 18 3.68 30.33 29.41
N ILE A 19 4.26 29.79 30.48
CA ILE A 19 4.77 28.42 30.51
C ILE A 19 3.62 27.43 30.28
N ASP A 20 2.45 27.70 30.86
CA ASP A 20 1.27 26.84 30.71
C ASP A 20 0.82 26.75 29.25
N VAL A 21 0.72 27.89 28.55
CA VAL A 21 0.37 27.94 27.12
C VAL A 21 1.37 27.18 26.25
N ILE A 22 2.67 27.31 26.52
CA ILE A 22 3.71 26.58 25.77
C ILE A 22 3.59 25.07 26.02
N SER A 23 3.36 24.66 27.27
CA SER A 23 3.19 23.23 27.59
C SER A 23 1.95 22.64 26.91
N PHE A 24 0.86 23.39 26.87
CA PHE A 24 -0.37 23.01 26.18
C PHE A 24 -0.15 22.81 24.67
N ILE A 25 0.60 23.69 24.01
CA ILE A 25 0.92 23.57 22.57
C ILE A 25 1.74 22.31 22.30
N VAL A 26 2.75 22.00 23.11
CA VAL A 26 3.60 20.81 22.93
C VAL A 26 2.79 19.52 23.12
N ILE A 27 1.98 19.43 24.17
CA ILE A 27 1.13 18.26 24.42
C ILE A 27 0.07 18.11 23.33
N TYR A 28 -0.58 19.20 22.93
CA TYR A 28 -1.56 19.19 21.85
C TYR A 28 -0.92 18.71 20.54
N PHE A 29 0.26 19.22 20.20
CA PHE A 29 0.98 18.79 19.01
C PHE A 29 1.34 17.31 19.08
N LEU A 30 1.89 16.82 20.21
CA LEU A 30 2.22 15.40 20.38
C LEU A 30 0.98 14.49 20.34
N MET A 31 -0.15 14.93 20.89
CA MET A 31 -1.40 14.16 20.91
C MET A 31 -2.04 14.08 19.52
N ASN A 32 -1.98 15.17 18.74
CA ASN A 32 -2.55 15.25 17.40
C ASN A 32 -1.55 14.95 16.29
N ALA A 33 -0.27 14.74 16.61
CA ALA A 33 0.75 14.26 15.69
C ALA A 33 0.48 12.79 15.36
N THR A 34 -0.55 12.55 14.57
CA THR A 34 -0.70 11.30 13.85
C THR A 34 0.41 11.26 12.81
N LEU A 35 1.45 10.46 13.06
CA LEU A 35 2.35 10.05 11.99
C LEU A 35 1.50 9.32 10.96
N GLU A 36 1.17 9.98 9.85
CA GLU A 36 0.66 9.29 8.67
C GLU A 36 1.74 8.29 8.27
N LYS A 37 1.53 7.04 8.66
CA LYS A 37 2.27 5.92 8.12
C LYS A 37 1.81 5.84 6.67
N ASN A 38 2.57 6.48 5.79
CA ASN A 38 2.51 6.26 4.35
C ASN A 38 2.19 4.78 4.13
N THR A 39 1.12 4.52 3.38
CA THR A 39 0.54 3.21 3.12
C THR A 39 1.63 2.27 2.63
N ALA A 40 2.35 1.66 3.56
CA ALA A 40 3.26 0.59 3.28
C ALA A 40 2.33 -0.56 2.94
N LEU A 41 2.06 -0.72 1.65
CA LEU A 41 1.62 -1.99 1.08
C LEU A 41 2.45 -3.05 1.79
N LYS A 42 1.81 -3.76 2.72
CA LYS A 42 2.46 -4.77 3.55
C LYS A 42 2.70 -5.97 2.65
N VAL A 43 3.73 -5.83 1.82
CA VAL A 43 4.16 -6.85 0.86
C VAL A 43 4.94 -7.86 1.67
N GLU A 44 4.22 -8.76 2.32
CA GLU A 44 4.80 -9.99 2.85
C GLU A 44 5.17 -10.84 1.63
N LEU A 45 6.41 -10.73 1.17
CA LEU A 45 6.98 -11.62 0.15
C LEU A 45 7.36 -12.93 0.85
N PRO A 46 6.60 -14.03 0.70
CA PRO A 46 7.06 -15.33 1.15
C PRO A 46 8.30 -15.71 0.33
N ARG A 47 9.38 -16.06 1.03
CA ARG A 47 10.60 -16.57 0.40
C ARG A 47 10.24 -17.83 -0.41
N SER A 48 10.69 -17.84 -1.66
CA SER A 48 10.50 -18.91 -2.65
C SER A 48 10.86 -20.30 -2.09
N SER A 49 9.84 -21.06 -1.70
CA SER A 49 9.86 -22.52 -1.66
C SER A 49 8.52 -23.05 -2.16
N SER A 50 8.10 -22.63 -3.35
CA SER A 50 6.92 -23.17 -4.00
C SER A 50 7.30 -24.45 -4.74
N VAL A 51 7.36 -25.56 -4.00
CA VAL A 51 6.96 -26.84 -4.56
C VAL A 51 5.54 -26.64 -5.09
N ALA A 52 5.31 -27.01 -6.35
CA ALA A 52 4.05 -26.87 -7.04
C ALA A 52 2.90 -27.42 -6.18
N LYS A 53 2.19 -26.55 -5.45
CA LYS A 53 0.87 -26.88 -4.94
C LYS A 53 -0.06 -26.87 -6.13
N GLU A 54 -0.79 -27.97 -6.30
CA GLU A 54 -1.85 -28.10 -7.29
C GLU A 54 -2.72 -26.84 -7.26
N LYS A 55 -2.93 -26.24 -8.44
CA LYS A 55 -3.83 -25.10 -8.65
C LYS A 55 -5.13 -25.39 -7.91
N GLN A 56 -5.45 -24.58 -6.90
CA GLN A 56 -6.83 -24.54 -6.43
C GLN A 56 -7.69 -23.94 -7.54
N LYS A 57 -8.87 -24.51 -7.78
CA LYS A 57 -9.76 -24.16 -8.90
C LYS A 57 -10.19 -22.67 -8.94
N ASP A 58 -9.93 -21.95 -7.83
CA ASP A 58 -10.30 -20.55 -7.61
C ASP A 58 -9.06 -19.62 -7.47
N GLU A 59 -7.87 -20.07 -7.90
CA GLU A 59 -6.63 -19.31 -7.82
C GLU A 59 -6.24 -18.70 -9.17
N LEU A 60 -6.19 -17.37 -9.26
CA LEU A 60 -5.76 -16.65 -10.45
C LEU A 60 -4.26 -16.31 -10.35
N VAL A 61 -3.47 -16.81 -11.31
CA VAL A 61 -2.03 -16.52 -11.40
C VAL A 61 -1.77 -15.53 -12.53
N ILE A 62 -1.22 -14.37 -12.20
CA ILE A 62 -0.76 -13.36 -13.16
C ILE A 62 0.76 -13.41 -13.18
N THR A 63 1.37 -13.66 -14.34
CA THR A 63 2.82 -13.74 -14.49
C THR A 63 3.34 -12.59 -15.34
N VAL A 64 4.42 -11.94 -14.91
CA VAL A 64 5.11 -10.89 -15.66
C VAL A 64 6.52 -11.39 -16.00
N ASP A 65 6.83 -11.49 -17.30
CA ASP A 65 8.15 -11.92 -17.75
C ASP A 65 9.18 -10.76 -17.77
N LYS A 66 10.45 -11.10 -18.07
CA LYS A 66 11.55 -10.12 -18.19
C LYS A 66 11.34 -9.07 -19.29
N GLN A 67 10.59 -9.41 -20.33
CA GLN A 67 10.25 -8.55 -21.46
C GLN A 67 9.05 -7.63 -21.11
N GLY A 68 8.46 -7.76 -19.93
CA GLY A 68 7.29 -7.00 -19.50
C GLY A 68 5.97 -7.54 -20.05
N LYS A 69 5.96 -8.76 -20.60
CA LYS A 69 4.72 -9.39 -21.06
C LYS A 69 3.97 -9.99 -19.87
N ILE A 70 2.66 -9.80 -19.88
CA ILE A 70 1.76 -10.24 -18.82
C ILE A 70 1.03 -11.48 -19.31
N TYR A 71 1.00 -12.54 -18.51
CA TYR A 71 0.33 -13.79 -18.81
C TYR A 71 -0.68 -14.09 -17.71
N LEU A 72 -1.86 -14.53 -18.11
CA LEU A 72 -2.93 -14.94 -17.20
C LEU A 72 -3.05 -16.47 -17.25
N ASP A 73 -2.94 -17.09 -16.08
CA ASP A 73 -3.24 -18.49 -15.84
C ASP A 73 -2.54 -19.52 -16.74
N GLN A 74 -1.21 -19.63 -16.67
CA GLN A 74 -0.39 -20.53 -17.52
C GLN A 74 -0.63 -20.43 -19.05
N ASN A 75 -1.50 -19.52 -19.51
CA ASN A 75 -1.75 -19.34 -20.93
C ASN A 75 -0.48 -18.81 -21.60
N SER A 76 -0.23 -19.33 -22.80
CA SER A 76 0.92 -18.93 -23.61
C SER A 76 0.71 -17.59 -24.32
N GLU A 77 -0.50 -17.02 -24.27
CA GLU A 77 -0.81 -15.74 -24.89
C GLU A 77 -0.59 -14.58 -23.93
N PRO A 78 0.23 -13.58 -24.32
CA PRO A 78 0.39 -12.38 -23.55
C PRO A 78 -0.90 -11.53 -23.61
N VAL A 79 -1.25 -10.94 -22.48
CA VAL A 79 -2.41 -10.06 -22.32
C VAL A 79 -1.94 -8.61 -22.24
N ALA A 80 -2.62 -7.75 -22.99
CA ALA A 80 -2.39 -6.31 -22.92
C ALA A 80 -2.87 -5.73 -21.58
N LEU A 81 -2.17 -4.70 -21.11
CA LEU A 81 -2.44 -4.10 -19.81
C LEU A 81 -3.84 -3.45 -19.75
N GLU A 82 -4.31 -2.87 -20.86
CA GLU A 82 -5.65 -2.25 -20.92
C GLU A 82 -6.79 -3.26 -20.71
N GLY A 83 -6.62 -4.52 -21.14
CA GLY A 83 -7.63 -5.58 -21.00
C GLY A 83 -7.47 -6.45 -19.76
N LEU A 84 -6.46 -6.18 -18.93
CA LEU A 84 -6.12 -7.04 -17.80
C LEU A 84 -7.22 -7.02 -16.73
N THR A 85 -7.74 -5.84 -16.39
CA THR A 85 -8.79 -5.68 -15.38
C THR A 85 -10.08 -6.42 -15.76
N GLU A 86 -10.49 -6.35 -17.03
CA GLU A 86 -11.67 -7.06 -17.53
C GLU A 86 -11.48 -8.58 -17.45
N LYS A 87 -10.32 -9.10 -17.85
CA LYS A 87 -10.03 -10.53 -17.75
C LYS A 87 -9.96 -11.02 -16.30
N ILE A 88 -9.38 -10.23 -15.40
CA ILE A 88 -9.39 -10.53 -13.96
C ILE A 88 -10.83 -10.59 -13.46
N ASN A 89 -11.68 -9.64 -13.86
CA ASN A 89 -13.08 -9.61 -13.48
C ASN A 89 -13.89 -10.79 -14.04
N GLY A 90 -13.60 -11.20 -15.28
CA GLY A 90 -14.22 -12.37 -15.89
C GLY A 90 -13.82 -13.68 -15.19
N PHE A 91 -12.59 -13.79 -14.70
CA PHE A 91 -12.11 -14.99 -14.02
C PHE A 91 -12.60 -15.08 -12.57
N LEU A 92 -12.62 -13.96 -11.84
CA LEU A 92 -12.97 -13.91 -10.42
C LEU A 92 -14.48 -13.70 -10.18
N GLY A 93 -15.27 -13.44 -11.22
CA GLY A 93 -16.69 -13.12 -11.10
C GLY A 93 -16.96 -11.72 -10.53
N PRO A 94 -18.24 -11.33 -10.34
CA PRO A 94 -18.60 -10.01 -9.82
C PRO A 94 -18.04 -9.80 -8.40
N GLU A 95 -17.52 -8.60 -8.13
CA GLU A 95 -16.87 -8.24 -6.87
C GLU A 95 -17.67 -8.62 -5.62
N LYS A 96 -19.01 -8.52 -5.69
CA LYS A 96 -19.94 -8.82 -4.60
C LYS A 96 -20.01 -10.30 -4.18
N GLU A 97 -19.61 -11.22 -5.05
CA GLU A 97 -19.63 -12.66 -4.78
C GLU A 97 -18.23 -13.22 -4.45
N ARG A 98 -17.21 -12.36 -4.42
CA ARG A 98 -15.84 -12.79 -4.18
C ARG A 98 -15.61 -13.07 -2.71
N ASP A 99 -15.38 -14.34 -2.39
CA ASP A 99 -14.90 -14.73 -1.07
C ASP A 99 -13.37 -14.55 -1.02
N PRO A 100 -12.84 -13.63 -0.18
CA PRO A 100 -11.39 -13.42 -0.05
C PRO A 100 -10.64 -14.65 0.47
N LYS A 101 -11.33 -15.70 0.96
CA LYS A 101 -10.71 -16.98 1.33
C LYS A 101 -10.55 -17.95 0.15
N LYS A 102 -11.40 -17.84 -0.89
CA LYS A 102 -11.40 -18.72 -2.06
C LYS A 102 -10.69 -18.10 -3.25
N ASN A 103 -10.92 -16.81 -3.49
CA ASN A 103 -10.43 -16.09 -4.66
C ASN A 103 -9.04 -15.51 -4.39
N LYS A 104 -8.01 -16.35 -4.54
CA LYS A 104 -6.61 -15.95 -4.33
C LYS A 104 -6.02 -15.46 -5.63
N VAL A 105 -5.48 -14.24 -5.63
CA VAL A 105 -4.69 -13.71 -6.73
C VAL A 105 -3.20 -13.81 -6.38
N ILE A 106 -2.43 -14.45 -7.24
CA ILE A 106 -0.97 -14.50 -7.13
C ILE A 106 -0.35 -13.74 -8.31
N ILE A 107 0.45 -12.74 -8.00
CA ILE A 107 1.25 -11.99 -8.97
C ILE A 107 2.68 -12.56 -8.93
N ARG A 108 3.10 -13.16 -10.03
CA ARG A 108 4.42 -13.73 -10.26
C ARG A 108 5.25 -12.78 -11.11
N GLY A 109 6.31 -12.21 -10.56
CA GLY A 109 7.28 -11.44 -11.33
C GLY A 109 8.55 -12.23 -11.59
N ASP A 110 9.06 -12.22 -12.82
CA ASP A 110 10.45 -12.61 -13.05
C ASP A 110 11.40 -11.58 -12.39
N GLY A 111 12.51 -12.04 -11.81
CA GLY A 111 13.52 -11.17 -11.22
C GLY A 111 14.18 -10.19 -12.18
N GLY A 112 14.09 -10.42 -13.49
CA GLY A 112 14.55 -9.47 -14.51
C GLY A 112 13.45 -8.55 -15.07
N ALA A 113 12.21 -8.65 -14.60
CA ALA A 113 11.10 -7.84 -15.10
C ALA A 113 11.21 -6.37 -14.65
N SER A 114 10.81 -5.44 -15.52
CA SER A 114 10.73 -4.02 -15.14
C SER A 114 9.74 -3.83 -14.01
N TYR A 115 10.22 -3.26 -12.90
CA TYR A 115 9.39 -2.99 -11.73
C TYR A 115 8.17 -2.12 -12.06
N GLN A 116 8.29 -1.20 -13.03
CA GLN A 116 7.18 -0.36 -13.48
C GLN A 116 6.01 -1.19 -14.03
N VAL A 117 6.29 -2.27 -14.74
CA VAL A 117 5.24 -3.14 -15.31
C VAL A 117 4.54 -3.90 -14.19
N VAL A 118 5.30 -4.37 -13.19
CA VAL A 118 4.74 -5.06 -12.01
C VAL A 118 3.82 -4.14 -11.22
N VAL A 119 4.19 -2.87 -11.02
CA VAL A 119 3.34 -1.88 -10.34
C VAL A 119 2.05 -1.64 -11.12
N LYS A 120 2.11 -1.45 -12.44
CA LYS A 120 0.90 -1.29 -13.26
C LYS A 120 -0.04 -2.51 -13.19
N VAL A 121 0.52 -3.72 -13.08
CA VAL A 121 -0.27 -4.94 -12.87
C VAL A 121 -0.93 -4.94 -11.49
N ILE A 122 -0.22 -4.51 -10.44
CA ILE A 122 -0.79 -4.35 -9.10
C ILE A 122 -1.94 -3.33 -9.13
N ASP A 123 -1.77 -2.21 -9.82
CA ASP A 123 -2.81 -1.18 -9.96
C ASP A 123 -4.04 -1.75 -10.69
N ALA A 124 -3.85 -2.52 -11.75
CA ALA A 124 -4.94 -3.18 -12.47
C ALA A 124 -5.68 -4.22 -11.59
N VAL A 125 -4.97 -4.94 -10.73
CA VAL A 125 -5.54 -5.90 -9.76
C VAL A 125 -6.32 -5.17 -8.66
N ASN A 126 -5.80 -4.06 -8.15
CA ASN A 126 -6.50 -3.20 -7.19
C ASN A 126 -7.77 -2.58 -7.82
N ALA A 127 -7.69 -2.10 -9.06
CA ALA A 127 -8.82 -1.57 -9.82
C ALA A 127 -9.88 -2.65 -10.10
N ALA A 128 -9.50 -3.92 -10.14
CA ALA A 128 -10.42 -5.05 -10.22
C ALA A 128 -11.11 -5.36 -8.87
N GLY A 129 -10.87 -4.62 -7.79
CA GLY A 129 -11.48 -4.84 -6.46
C GLY A 129 -10.81 -5.95 -5.65
N VAL A 130 -9.59 -6.36 -6.01
CA VAL A 130 -8.84 -7.39 -5.27
C VAL A 130 -7.98 -6.74 -4.20
N SER A 131 -8.47 -6.76 -2.96
CA SER A 131 -7.77 -6.15 -1.81
C SER A 131 -6.67 -7.02 -1.20
N ARG A 132 -6.61 -8.31 -1.55
CA ARG A 132 -5.61 -9.27 -1.04
C ARG A 132 -5.01 -10.07 -2.18
N PHE A 133 -3.71 -9.89 -2.41
CA PHE A 133 -2.94 -10.64 -3.39
C PHE A 133 -1.60 -11.06 -2.81
N ASN A 134 -1.06 -12.17 -3.31
CA ASN A 134 0.27 -12.65 -2.94
C ASN A 134 1.26 -12.31 -4.05
N LEU A 135 2.44 -11.82 -3.67
CA LEU A 135 3.55 -11.60 -4.59
C LEU A 135 4.53 -12.76 -4.50
N ALA A 136 4.92 -13.31 -5.65
CA ALA A 136 5.93 -14.34 -5.76
C ALA A 136 6.95 -13.96 -6.84
N MET A 137 8.22 -14.29 -6.60
CA MET A 137 9.27 -14.15 -7.60
C MET A 137 9.48 -15.51 -8.27
N VAL A 138 9.44 -15.54 -9.60
CA VAL A 138 9.87 -16.72 -10.35
C VAL A 138 11.33 -16.51 -10.71
N LYS A 139 12.19 -17.46 -10.31
CA LYS A 139 13.58 -17.48 -10.78
C LYS A 139 13.51 -17.79 -12.27
N GLY A 140 13.74 -16.78 -13.09
CA GLY A 140 13.54 -16.87 -14.54
C GLY A 140 14.13 -18.14 -15.09
N THR A 141 13.26 -19.01 -15.61
CA THR A 141 13.65 -20.15 -16.43
C THR A 141 14.25 -19.59 -17.70
N SER A 142 15.57 -19.36 -17.66
CA SER A 142 16.39 -19.27 -18.85
C SER A 142 16.25 -20.60 -19.57
N LYS A 143 15.54 -20.58 -20.69
CA LYS A 143 15.77 -21.55 -21.74
C LYS A 143 16.40 -20.81 -22.91
#